data_AF-A0A8H4A3M2-F1
#
_entry.id   AF-A0A8H4A3M2-F1
#
_cell.length_a   1.000
_cell.length_b   1.000
_cell.length_c   1.000
_cell.angle_alpha   90.00
_cell.angle_beta   90.00
_cell.angle_gamma   90.00
#
_symmetry.space_group_name_H-M   'P 1'
#
loop_
_entity.id
_entity.type
_entity.pdbx_description
1 polymer ?
#
loop_
_entity_poly.entity_id
_entity_poly.type
_entity_poly.pdbx_seq_one_letter_code
_entity_poly.pdbx_strand_id
1 'polypeptide(L)'
;MMAKTFSEDLVEDFKNLYETKERYDTIINVGKEPNVASIHAHSVILCTRSSYFRRAISDEWVKRKDVDLNSQKDEIILELLVAADGFLIQKLTDFVQEFLIKNSCKFLQQSPIKMVHFITYNKQFNELNETYLETICEKPKLLFDSEEFFHWRKMH
;
A
#
# COMPACT_ATOMS: atom_id res chain seq x y z
N MET A 1 13.41 -33.73 -2.31
CA MET A 1 12.15 -33.66 -3.08
C MET A 1 10.95 -33.28 -2.20
N MET A 2 10.79 -33.85 -1.00
CA MET A 2 9.66 -33.54 -0.08
C MET A 2 9.53 -32.06 0.36
N ALA A 3 10.64 -31.34 0.55
CA ALA A 3 10.58 -29.93 0.96
C ALA A 3 10.06 -29.01 -0.15
N LYS A 4 10.25 -29.39 -1.43
CA LYS A 4 9.77 -28.60 -2.56
C LYS A 4 8.25 -28.73 -2.68
N THR A 5 7.72 -29.94 -2.55
CA THR A 5 6.26 -30.20 -2.56
C THR A 5 5.57 -29.55 -1.36
N PHE A 6 6.16 -29.63 -0.16
CA PHE A 6 5.58 -28.97 1.03
C PHE A 6 5.42 -27.46 0.88
N SER A 7 6.39 -26.78 0.24
CA SER A 7 6.28 -25.34 0.01
C SER A 7 5.23 -24.98 -1.04
N GLU A 8 5.06 -25.81 -2.08
CA GLU A 8 4.06 -25.62 -3.13
C GLU A 8 2.64 -25.85 -2.57
N ASP A 9 2.46 -26.93 -1.80
CA ASP A 9 1.19 -27.27 -1.15
C ASP A 9 0.75 -26.16 -0.18
N LEU A 10 1.67 -25.65 0.66
CA LEU A 10 1.37 -24.58 1.61
C LEU A 10 0.98 -23.26 0.91
N VAL A 11 1.58 -22.95 -0.25
CA VAL A 11 1.22 -21.77 -1.04
C VAL A 11 -0.19 -21.93 -1.61
N GLU A 12 -0.53 -23.10 -2.13
CA GLU A 12 -1.89 -23.37 -2.64
C GLU A 12 -2.93 -23.35 -1.50
N ASP A 13 -2.60 -23.88 -0.32
CA ASP A 13 -3.47 -23.80 0.86
C ASP A 13 -3.76 -22.34 1.27
N PHE A 14 -2.74 -21.47 1.28
CA PHE A 14 -2.95 -20.05 1.58
C PHE A 14 -3.77 -19.33 0.52
N LYS A 15 -3.55 -19.66 -0.75
CA LYS A 15 -4.35 -19.14 -1.86
C LYS A 15 -5.81 -19.58 -1.71
N ASN A 16 -6.06 -20.85 -1.38
CA ASN A 16 -7.40 -21.37 -1.12
C ASN A 16 -8.07 -20.65 0.05
N LEU A 17 -7.35 -20.42 1.16
CA LEU A 17 -7.87 -19.64 2.29
C LEU A 17 -8.29 -18.23 1.86
N TYR A 18 -7.48 -17.57 1.03
CA TYR A 18 -7.79 -16.23 0.51
C TYR A 18 -9.01 -16.22 -0.43
N GLU A 19 -9.07 -17.15 -1.38
CA GLU A 19 -10.13 -17.21 -2.39
C GLU A 19 -11.48 -17.64 -1.80
N THR A 20 -11.48 -18.67 -0.95
CA THR A 20 -12.70 -19.21 -0.32
C THR A 20 -13.25 -18.28 0.75
N LYS A 21 -12.39 -17.44 1.34
CA LYS A 21 -12.69 -16.58 2.49
C LYS A 21 -13.16 -17.40 3.71
N GLU A 22 -12.82 -18.68 3.79
CA GLU A 22 -13.16 -19.48 4.97
C GLU A 22 -12.34 -19.04 6.18
N ARG A 23 -13.00 -18.99 7.35
CA ARG A 23 -12.36 -18.71 8.65
C ARG A 23 -11.53 -17.42 8.71
N TYR A 24 -11.86 -16.43 7.88
CA TYR A 24 -11.27 -15.10 8.03
C TYR A 24 -11.54 -14.57 9.45
N ASP A 25 -10.57 -13.87 10.02
CA ASP A 25 -10.67 -13.24 11.34
C ASP A 25 -10.50 -11.71 11.27
N THR A 26 -10.19 -11.20 10.07
CA THR A 26 -9.88 -9.79 9.81
C THR A 26 -10.59 -9.34 8.55
N ILE A 27 -11.16 -8.13 8.57
CA ILE A 27 -11.69 -7.46 7.40
C ILE A 27 -10.91 -6.16 7.20
N ILE A 28 -10.34 -5.98 6.01
CA ILE A 28 -9.73 -4.72 5.58
C ILE A 28 -10.77 -3.99 4.73
N ASN A 29 -11.32 -2.92 5.29
CA ASN A 29 -12.23 -2.03 4.56
C ASN A 29 -11.42 -0.89 3.96
N VAL A 30 -11.55 -0.71 2.66
CA VAL A 30 -10.81 0.30 1.90
C VAL A 30 -11.78 1.27 1.23
N GLY A 31 -11.53 2.56 1.40
CA GLY A 31 -12.34 3.64 0.83
C GLY A 31 -13.26 4.32 1.83
N LYS A 32 -14.19 5.12 1.30
CA LYS A 32 -15.21 5.86 2.05
C LYS A 32 -16.56 5.63 1.42
N GLU A 33 -17.61 5.65 2.23
CA GLU A 33 -18.99 5.59 1.72
C GLU A 33 -19.23 6.65 0.64
N PRO A 34 -19.96 6.29 -0.44
CA PRO A 34 -20.62 5.00 -0.67
C PRO A 34 -19.71 3.91 -1.26
N ASN A 35 -18.46 4.21 -1.59
CA ASN A 35 -17.53 3.32 -2.32
C ASN A 35 -16.54 2.64 -1.36
N VAL A 36 -17.05 1.80 -0.46
CA VAL A 36 -16.23 0.98 0.44
C VAL A 36 -16.05 -0.42 -0.15
N ALA A 37 -14.80 -0.88 -0.27
CA ALA A 37 -14.47 -2.26 -0.62
C ALA A 37 -14.03 -3.03 0.63
N SER A 38 -14.67 -4.17 0.92
CA SER A 38 -14.27 -5.07 2.01
C SER A 38 -13.43 -6.23 1.48
N ILE A 39 -12.32 -6.49 2.16
CA ILE A 39 -11.39 -7.59 1.88
C ILE A 39 -11.32 -8.49 3.11
N HIS A 40 -11.62 -9.77 2.94
CA HIS A 40 -11.60 -10.76 4.01
C HIS A 40 -10.20 -11.38 4.04
N ALA A 41 -9.56 -11.38 5.21
CA ALA A 41 -8.18 -11.82 5.36
C ALA A 41 -7.93 -12.53 6.70
N HIS A 42 -6.76 -13.16 6.82
CA HIS A 42 -6.34 -13.89 8.01
C HIS A 42 -5.17 -13.17 8.69
N SER A 43 -5.40 -12.69 9.91
CA SER A 43 -4.46 -11.89 10.70
C SER A 43 -3.12 -12.58 10.85
N VAL A 44 -3.12 -13.90 11.10
CA VAL A 44 -1.91 -14.70 11.30
C VAL A 44 -0.99 -14.67 10.07
N ILE A 45 -1.57 -14.70 8.87
CA ILE A 45 -0.81 -14.63 7.61
C ILE A 45 -0.21 -13.23 7.45
N LEU A 46 -1.07 -12.20 7.57
CA LEU A 46 -0.66 -10.80 7.44
C LEU A 46 0.45 -10.43 8.43
N CYS A 47 0.27 -10.76 9.72
CA CYS A 47 1.24 -10.52 10.79
C CYS A 47 2.54 -11.29 10.61
N THR A 48 2.48 -12.55 10.16
CA THR A 48 3.69 -13.35 9.95
C THR A 48 4.56 -12.72 8.88
N ARG A 49 3.92 -12.19 7.84
CA ARG A 49 4.62 -11.82 6.63
C ARG A 49 4.96 -10.34 6.48
N SER A 50 4.27 -9.46 7.20
CA SER A 50 4.52 -8.02 7.16
C SER A 50 4.63 -7.44 8.56
N SER A 51 5.76 -6.80 8.83
CA SER A 51 5.96 -6.03 10.05
C SER A 51 4.96 -4.87 10.15
N TYR A 52 4.54 -4.30 9.01
CA TYR A 52 3.47 -3.32 8.96
C TYR A 52 2.16 -3.90 9.48
N PHE A 53 1.68 -5.01 8.91
CA PHE A 53 0.42 -5.61 9.35
C PHE A 53 0.52 -6.16 10.78
N ARG A 54 1.67 -6.71 11.17
CA ARG A 54 1.94 -7.12 12.55
C ARG A 54 1.74 -5.98 13.53
N ARG A 55 2.36 -4.83 13.25
CA ARG A 55 2.25 -3.61 14.06
C ARG A 55 0.84 -3.04 14.02
N ALA A 56 0.26 -2.90 12.82
CA ALA A 56 -1.09 -2.38 12.65
C ALA A 56 -2.09 -3.20 13.47
N ILE A 57 -2.10 -4.52 13.32
CA ILE A 57 -3.01 -5.44 14.01
C ILE A 57 -2.75 -5.47 15.52
N SER A 58 -1.48 -5.36 15.99
CA SER A 58 -1.17 -5.30 17.42
C SER A 58 -1.63 -4.01 18.11
N ASP A 59 -1.66 -2.89 17.38
CA ASP A 59 -1.95 -1.56 17.92
C ASP A 59 -3.47 -1.25 17.98
N GLU A 60 -4.32 -2.28 18.13
CA GLU A 60 -5.79 -2.22 18.16
C GLU A 60 -6.49 -1.76 16.86
N TRP A 61 -5.83 -1.81 15.69
CA TRP A 61 -6.51 -1.52 14.40
C TRP A 61 -7.81 -2.29 14.20
N VAL A 62 -7.91 -3.52 14.71
CA VAL A 62 -9.09 -4.39 14.60
C VAL A 62 -10.35 -3.76 15.24
N LYS A 63 -10.20 -2.78 16.16
CA LYS A 63 -11.34 -1.99 16.68
C LYS A 63 -11.85 -0.96 15.68
N ARG A 64 -11.03 -0.52 14.72
CA ARG A 64 -11.42 0.39 13.64
C ARG A 64 -11.92 -0.47 12.47
N LYS A 65 -13.24 -0.56 12.35
CA LYS A 65 -13.89 -1.33 11.28
C LYS A 65 -13.51 -0.83 9.89
N ASP A 66 -13.00 0.40 9.74
CA ASP A 66 -12.65 1.00 8.45
C ASP A 66 -11.26 1.62 8.43
N VAL A 67 -10.52 1.41 7.33
CA VAL A 67 -9.27 2.10 7.05
C VAL A 67 -9.57 3.34 6.21
N ASP A 68 -9.76 4.48 6.88
CA ASP A 68 -9.81 5.76 6.17
C ASP A 68 -8.41 6.20 5.75
N LEU A 69 -8.01 5.86 4.52
CA LEU A 69 -6.73 6.27 3.92
C LEU A 69 -6.54 7.79 3.90
N ASN A 70 -7.61 8.60 3.88
CA ASN A 70 -7.48 10.06 3.89
C ASN A 70 -7.00 10.62 5.23
N SER A 71 -7.14 9.84 6.29
CA SER A 71 -6.71 10.18 7.65
C SER A 71 -5.34 9.61 8.02
N GLN A 72 -4.78 8.75 7.15
CA GLN A 72 -3.49 8.12 7.38
C GLN A 72 -2.35 8.99 6.85
N LYS A 73 -1.16 8.80 7.42
CA LYS A 73 0.05 9.43 6.90
C LYS A 73 0.47 8.77 5.60
N ASP A 74 1.12 9.53 4.71
CA ASP A 74 1.59 9.05 3.42
C ASP A 74 2.45 7.79 3.55
N GLU A 75 3.34 7.72 4.55
CA GLU A 75 4.22 6.56 4.76
C GLU A 75 3.41 5.28 5.01
N ILE A 76 2.34 5.38 5.78
CA ILE A 76 1.45 4.25 6.11
C ILE A 76 0.78 3.73 4.83
N ILE A 77 0.36 4.64 3.94
CA ILE A 77 -0.34 4.28 2.70
C ILE A 77 0.64 3.64 1.70
N LEU A 78 1.86 4.18 1.59
CA LEU A 78 2.92 3.62 0.75
C LEU A 78 3.40 2.26 1.28
N GLU A 79 3.59 2.11 2.59
CA GLU A 79 3.89 0.82 3.24
C GLU A 79 2.77 -0.20 3.00
N LEU A 80 1.50 0.24 3.06
CA LEU A 80 0.34 -0.60 2.76
C LEU A 80 0.36 -1.10 1.32
N LEU A 81 0.67 -0.23 0.34
CA LEU A 81 0.75 -0.63 -1.06
C LEU A 81 1.82 -1.70 -1.28
N VAL A 82 3.04 -1.47 -0.77
CA VAL A 82 4.15 -2.44 -0.87
C VAL A 82 3.82 -3.75 -0.16
N ALA A 83 3.16 -3.68 1.00
CA ALA A 83 2.71 -4.87 1.71
C ALA A 83 1.64 -5.62 0.90
N ALA A 84 0.62 -4.94 0.38
CA ALA A 84 -0.47 -5.54 -0.39
C ALA A 84 0.05 -6.28 -1.65
N ASP A 85 0.95 -5.63 -2.39
CA ASP A 85 1.65 -6.22 -3.53
C ASP A 85 2.48 -7.44 -3.13
N GLY A 86 3.27 -7.33 -2.05
CA GLY A 86 4.04 -8.44 -1.49
C GLY A 86 3.18 -9.61 -0.97
N PHE A 87 1.87 -9.41 -0.76
CA PHE A 87 0.91 -10.46 -0.43
C PHE A 87 0.06 -10.95 -1.59
N LEU A 88 0.26 -10.40 -2.79
CA LEU A 88 -0.58 -10.68 -3.94
C LEU A 88 -2.08 -10.43 -3.66
N ILE A 89 -2.39 -9.50 -2.75
CA ILE A 89 -3.77 -9.09 -2.45
C ILE A 89 -4.16 -8.06 -3.53
N GLN A 90 -4.32 -8.54 -4.77
CA GLN A 90 -4.49 -7.69 -5.96
C GLN A 90 -5.58 -6.63 -5.76
N LYS A 91 -6.74 -7.01 -5.22
CA LYS A 91 -7.83 -6.08 -4.95
C LYS A 91 -7.44 -4.92 -4.01
N LEU A 92 -6.57 -5.17 -3.02
CA LEU A 92 -6.06 -4.10 -2.14
C LEU A 92 -5.01 -3.26 -2.85
N THR A 93 -4.11 -3.91 -3.60
CA THR A 93 -3.10 -3.24 -4.42
C THR A 93 -3.75 -2.29 -5.41
N ASP A 94 -4.72 -2.74 -6.19
CA ASP A 94 -5.48 -1.96 -7.17
C ASP A 94 -6.15 -0.77 -6.48
N PHE A 95 -6.85 -1.02 -5.38
CA PHE A 95 -7.53 0.02 -4.63
C PHE A 95 -6.55 1.13 -4.16
N VAL A 96 -5.43 0.75 -3.55
CA VAL A 96 -4.47 1.72 -3.02
C VAL A 96 -3.76 2.46 -4.15
N GLN A 97 -3.45 1.79 -5.27
CA GLN A 97 -2.92 2.43 -6.47
C GLN A 97 -3.89 3.47 -7.02
N GLU A 98 -5.17 3.11 -7.25
CA GLU A 98 -6.20 4.05 -7.72
C GLU A 98 -6.33 5.25 -6.78
N PHE A 99 -6.31 5.02 -5.46
CA PHE A 99 -6.37 6.07 -4.47
C PHE A 99 -5.17 7.03 -4.55
N LEU A 100 -3.95 6.51 -4.70
CA LEU A 100 -2.73 7.32 -4.83
C LEU A 100 -2.68 8.08 -6.15
N ILE A 101 -3.10 7.47 -7.25
CA ILE A 101 -3.22 8.09 -8.59
C ILE A 101 -4.18 9.26 -8.54
N LYS A 102 -5.41 9.03 -8.04
CA LYS A 102 -6.46 10.07 -7.95
C LYS A 102 -6.05 11.27 -7.09
N ASN A 103 -5.15 11.06 -6.13
CA ASN A 103 -4.70 12.08 -5.20
C ASN A 103 -3.24 12.50 -5.44
N SER A 104 -2.66 12.22 -6.61
CA SER A 104 -1.22 12.42 -6.89
C SER A 104 -0.71 13.82 -6.56
N CYS A 105 -1.45 14.86 -6.97
CA CYS A 105 -1.11 16.26 -6.68
C CYS A 105 -1.03 16.53 -5.17
N LYS A 106 -1.94 15.97 -4.37
CA LYS A 106 -1.97 16.15 -2.92
C LYS A 106 -0.74 15.49 -2.28
N PHE A 107 -0.46 14.24 -2.64
CA PHE A 107 0.70 13.49 -2.12
C PHE A 107 2.03 14.13 -2.50
N LEU A 108 2.16 14.62 -3.74
CA LEU A 108 3.33 15.38 -4.19
C LEU A 108 3.48 16.71 -3.46
N GLN A 109 2.39 17.40 -3.10
CA GLN A 109 2.48 18.63 -2.30
C GLN A 109 2.91 18.36 -0.86
N GLN A 110 2.46 17.24 -0.29
CA GLN A 110 2.69 16.92 1.12
C GLN A 110 4.09 16.37 1.37
N SER A 111 4.57 15.46 0.51
CA SER A 111 5.86 14.77 0.68
C SER A 111 6.58 14.54 -0.67
N PRO A 112 6.94 15.59 -1.43
CA PRO A 112 7.44 15.45 -2.80
C PRO A 112 8.70 14.57 -2.91
N ILE A 113 9.67 14.73 -2.00
CA ILE A 113 10.91 13.93 -2.05
C ILE A 113 10.61 12.47 -1.75
N LYS A 114 9.71 12.21 -0.80
CA LYS A 114 9.28 10.84 -0.47
C LYS A 114 8.60 10.17 -1.64
N MET A 115 7.72 10.88 -2.35
CA MET A 115 7.02 10.34 -3.52
C MET A 115 7.98 10.05 -4.66
N VAL A 116 8.89 10.99 -4.97
CA VAL A 116 9.93 10.77 -5.99
C VAL A 116 10.81 9.57 -5.64
N HIS A 117 11.21 9.44 -4.37
CA HIS A 117 11.93 8.26 -3.90
C HIS A 117 11.08 7.00 -4.09
N PHE A 118 9.82 6.99 -3.64
CA PHE A 118 8.94 5.83 -3.75
C PHE A 118 8.83 5.31 -5.19
N ILE A 119 8.49 6.18 -6.16
CA ILE A 119 8.31 5.78 -7.56
C ILE A 119 9.63 5.38 -8.25
N THR A 120 10.77 5.87 -7.75
CA THR A 120 12.10 5.50 -8.27
C THR A 120 12.49 4.09 -7.87
N TYR A 121 12.16 3.68 -6.64
CA TYR A 121 12.56 2.39 -6.08
C TYR A 121 11.51 1.28 -6.27
N ASN A 122 10.22 1.63 -6.41
CA ASN A 122 9.11 0.67 -6.57
C ASN A 122 8.62 0.62 -8.03
N LYS A 123 9.47 0.12 -8.93
CA LYS A 123 9.21 0.09 -10.37
C LYS A 123 8.09 -0.87 -10.79
N GLN A 124 7.58 -1.72 -9.90
CA GLN A 124 6.49 -2.63 -10.24
C GLN A 124 5.14 -1.91 -10.44
N PHE A 125 4.97 -0.71 -9.89
CA PHE A 125 3.73 0.08 -9.98
C PHE A 125 3.76 1.03 -11.19
N ASN A 126 3.87 0.49 -12.41
CA ASN A 126 4.12 1.28 -13.63
C ASN A 126 3.12 2.43 -13.84
N GLU A 127 1.82 2.16 -13.78
CA GLU A 127 0.77 3.16 -14.00
C GLU A 127 0.82 4.30 -12.97
N LEU A 128 1.03 3.94 -11.69
CA LEU A 128 1.22 4.91 -10.61
C LEU A 128 2.47 5.77 -10.87
N ASN A 129 3.59 5.13 -11.22
CA ASN A 129 4.86 5.80 -11.45
C ASN A 129 4.78 6.78 -12.64
N GLU A 130 4.19 6.34 -13.76
CA GLU A 130 3.95 7.18 -14.94
C GLU A 130 3.07 8.39 -14.59
N THR A 131 1.95 8.17 -13.89
CA THR A 131 1.05 9.26 -13.46
C THR A 131 1.78 10.30 -12.61
N TYR A 132 2.61 9.88 -11.66
CA TYR A 132 3.35 10.81 -10.81
C TYR A 132 4.43 11.57 -11.59
N LEU A 133 5.13 10.90 -12.51
CA LEU A 133 6.11 11.55 -13.38
C LEU A 133 5.44 12.58 -14.29
N GLU A 134 4.30 12.25 -14.90
CA GLU A 134 3.50 13.18 -15.70
C GLU A 134 3.06 14.39 -14.85
N THR A 135 2.56 14.14 -13.63
CA THR A 135 2.14 15.21 -12.72
C THR A 135 3.30 16.15 -12.37
N ILE A 136 4.50 15.62 -12.14
CA ILE A 136 5.72 16.43 -11.88
C ILE A 136 6.10 17.23 -13.13
N CYS A 137 6.06 16.62 -14.32
CA CYS A 137 6.37 17.29 -15.58
C CYS A 137 5.40 18.44 -15.88
N GLU A 138 4.10 18.25 -15.61
CA GLU A 138 3.09 19.29 -15.77
C GLU A 138 3.20 20.40 -14.73
N LYS A 139 3.56 20.04 -13.48
CA LYS A 139 3.58 20.96 -12.34
C LYS A 139 4.90 20.85 -11.57
N PRO A 140 6.03 21.25 -12.19
CA PRO A 140 7.36 21.06 -11.61
C PRO A 140 7.54 21.77 -10.25
N LYS A 141 6.80 22.85 -10.02
CA LYS A 141 6.77 23.59 -8.74
C LYS A 141 6.38 22.74 -7.55
N LEU A 142 5.57 21.69 -7.72
CA LEU A 142 5.21 20.77 -6.64
C LEU A 142 6.44 20.11 -6.01
N LEU A 143 7.48 19.89 -6.81
CA LEU A 143 8.76 19.34 -6.37
C LEU A 143 9.75 20.46 -6.02
N PHE A 144 10.03 21.36 -6.96
CA PHE A 144 11.16 22.29 -6.84
C PHE A 144 10.95 23.42 -5.84
N ASP A 145 9.70 23.82 -5.57
CA ASP A 145 9.40 24.88 -4.60
C ASP A 145 9.18 24.30 -3.18
N SER A 146 9.32 22.98 -3.00
CA SER A 146 9.11 22.34 -1.71
C SER A 146 10.29 22.53 -0.75
N GLU A 147 9.99 22.74 0.53
CA GLU A 147 10.99 22.79 1.60
C GLU A 147 11.84 21.51 1.62
N GLU A 148 11.24 20.34 1.43
CA GLU A 148 11.98 19.06 1.37
C GLU A 148 13.06 19.08 0.28
N PHE A 149 12.74 19.59 -0.91
CA PHE A 149 13.71 19.69 -2.01
C PHE A 149 14.86 20.65 -1.70
N PHE A 150 14.57 21.80 -1.07
CA PHE A 150 15.61 22.73 -0.65
C PHE A 150 16.58 22.11 0.36
N HIS A 151 16.08 21.32 1.31
CA HIS A 151 16.91 20.61 2.28
C HIS A 151 17.69 19.47 1.62
N TRP A 152 17.04 18.67 0.77
CA TRP A 152 17.68 17.58 0.04
C TRP A 152 18.87 18.05 -0.81
N ARG A 153 18.73 19.18 -1.53
CA ARG A 153 19.81 19.77 -2.33
C ARG A 153 20.99 20.29 -1.51
N LYS A 154 20.85 20.56 -0.21
CA LYS A 154 21.96 20.99 0.65
C LYS A 154 22.78 19.83 1.20
N MET A 155 22.25 18.61 1.16
CA MET A 155 22.90 17.40 1.67
C MET A 155 23.75 16.67 0.61
N HIS A 156 23.70 17.11 -0.65
CA HIS A 156 24.41 16.57 -1.80
C HIS A 156 25.03 17.70 -2.62
#